data_AF-A0A950LCZ0-F1
#
_entry.id   AF-A0A950LCZ0-F1
#
_cell.length_a   1.000
_cell.length_b   1.000
_cell.length_c   1.000
_cell.angle_alpha   90.00
_cell.angle_beta   90.00
_cell.angle_gamma   90.00
#
_symmetry.space_group_name_H-M   'P 1'
#
loop_
_entity.id
_entity.type
_entity.pdbx_description
1 polymer ?
#
loop_
_entity_poly.entity_id
_entity_poly.type
_entity_poly.pdbx_seq_one_letter_code
_entity_poly.pdbx_strand_id
1 'polypeptide(L)'
;MMIAGGGEQLTLRAVARLADACNLGGDPDTVRHKLTVLRGHCDAAQRDYATIETTHNNSRLLGRDEAAVAAKRERLAERGPLRGFVGTVSKAVDLISRGRLTLGIGAGYFETEYRQYGWEFPARPAVRIRQMEEAVRLILAMWTEKRTTFHGRYFRVEDAILEPKPVQRPRPPVMIAGGGEQLTLRAVARLADACNLGGDPDTVRHKLTVLRHHCDAAQRDYATIETTHNNSWLLGRDEAAVAAKRERLGERGPLRGFVGTVAKAIDLIGQYQDAGVHLLINSDYRNDIETHELFASDIMPHFA
;
A
#
# COMPACT_ATOMS: atom_id res chain seq x y z
N MET A 1 12.93 -8.24 3.33
CA MET A 1 11.79 -8.32 2.35
C MET A 1 10.47 -8.56 3.09
N MET A 2 9.36 -7.93 2.68
CA MET A 2 8.01 -8.16 3.26
C MET A 2 7.11 -8.82 2.23
N ILE A 3 6.48 -9.95 2.58
CA ILE A 3 5.56 -10.68 1.69
C ILE A 3 4.15 -10.62 2.27
N ALA A 4 3.17 -10.20 1.45
CA ALA A 4 1.76 -10.11 1.80
C ALA A 4 0.91 -10.82 0.73
N GLY A 5 0.04 -11.75 1.13
CA GLY A 5 -0.84 -12.46 0.20
C GLY A 5 -1.17 -13.89 0.63
N GLY A 6 -2.44 -14.27 0.51
CA GLY A 6 -3.04 -15.48 1.09
C GLY A 6 -2.75 -16.81 0.37
N GLY A 7 -1.50 -17.12 0.03
CA GLY A 7 -1.09 -18.48 -0.37
C GLY A 7 -0.52 -19.25 0.82
N GLU A 8 -1.13 -20.36 1.22
CA GLU A 8 -0.85 -20.98 2.53
C GLU A 8 0.49 -21.72 2.61
N GLN A 9 0.92 -22.41 1.55
CA GLN A 9 2.12 -23.26 1.59
C GLN A 9 3.34 -22.58 0.95
N LEU A 10 3.21 -22.17 -0.32
CA LEU A 10 4.34 -21.65 -1.09
C LEU A 10 4.80 -20.26 -0.60
N THR A 11 3.85 -19.38 -0.27
CA THR A 11 4.16 -18.04 0.23
C THR A 11 4.81 -18.11 1.61
N LEU A 12 4.32 -18.96 2.51
CA LEU A 12 4.94 -19.14 3.83
C LEU A 12 6.30 -19.83 3.76
N ARG A 13 6.52 -20.71 2.77
CA ARG A 13 7.84 -21.27 2.48
C ARG A 13 8.84 -20.22 1.97
N ALA A 14 8.40 -19.29 1.13
CA ALA A 14 9.22 -18.18 0.67
C ALA A 14 9.54 -17.21 1.82
N VAL A 15 8.56 -16.91 2.67
CA VAL A 15 8.75 -16.10 3.89
C VAL A 15 9.83 -16.73 4.78
N ALA A 16 9.70 -18.03 5.06
CA ALA A 16 10.64 -18.77 5.88
C ALA A 16 12.08 -18.72 5.36
N ARG A 17 12.30 -18.55 4.05
CA ARG A 17 13.64 -18.54 3.46
C ARG A 17 14.20 -17.14 3.24
N LEU A 18 13.34 -16.17 2.92
CA LEU A 18 13.79 -14.94 2.27
C LEU A 18 13.23 -13.65 2.89
N ALA A 19 12.19 -13.72 3.73
CA ALA A 19 11.50 -12.52 4.23
C ALA A 19 11.73 -12.30 5.73
N ASP A 20 11.88 -11.04 6.14
CA ASP A 20 12.07 -10.64 7.54
C ASP A 20 10.75 -10.26 8.21
N ALA A 21 9.69 -10.10 7.41
CA ALA A 21 8.34 -9.80 7.87
C ALA A 21 7.28 -10.46 6.98
N CYS A 22 6.16 -10.85 7.59
CA CYS A 22 5.03 -11.50 6.95
C CYS A 22 3.70 -10.91 7.45
N ASN A 23 2.79 -10.57 6.54
CA ASN A 23 1.43 -10.16 6.89
C ASN A 23 0.43 -11.27 6.54
N LEU A 24 -0.25 -11.79 7.56
CA LEU A 24 -1.19 -12.89 7.46
C LEU A 24 -2.63 -12.36 7.36
N GLY A 25 -3.37 -12.76 6.32
CA GLY A 25 -4.79 -12.48 6.17
C GLY A 25 -5.67 -13.70 6.48
N GLY A 26 -6.87 -13.48 7.00
CA GLY A 26 -7.85 -14.52 7.33
C GLY A 26 -8.57 -14.28 8.66
N ASP A 27 -9.56 -15.11 8.99
CA ASP A 27 -10.13 -15.14 10.34
C ASP A 27 -9.10 -15.70 11.37
N PRO A 28 -9.38 -15.63 12.69
CA PRO A 28 -8.45 -16.09 13.72
C PRO A 28 -7.97 -17.54 13.59
N ASP A 29 -8.82 -18.46 13.12
CA ASP A 29 -8.45 -19.86 12.94
C ASP A 29 -7.54 -20.04 11.72
N THR A 30 -7.88 -19.36 10.63
CA THR A 30 -7.03 -19.28 9.43
C THR A 30 -5.65 -18.71 9.76
N VAL A 31 -5.56 -17.66 10.59
CA VAL A 31 -4.28 -17.07 11.00
C VAL A 31 -3.48 -18.02 11.87
N ARG A 32 -4.12 -18.68 12.85
CA ARG A 32 -3.46 -19.71 13.68
C ARG A 32 -2.90 -20.84 12.84
N HIS A 33 -3.68 -21.35 11.90
CA HIS A 33 -3.24 -22.39 10.98
C HIS A 33 -2.02 -21.95 10.18
N LYS A 34 -2.05 -20.75 9.59
CA LYS A 34 -0.93 -20.17 8.83
C LYS A 34 0.34 -19.98 9.68
N LEU A 35 0.21 -19.56 10.94
CA LEU A 35 1.36 -19.45 11.84
C LEU A 35 2.01 -20.82 12.09
N THR A 36 1.22 -21.88 12.25
CA THR A 36 1.73 -23.25 12.37
C THR A 36 2.45 -23.71 11.10
N VAL A 37 1.89 -23.42 9.93
CA VAL A 37 2.52 -23.75 8.63
C VAL A 37 3.83 -23.00 8.43
N LEU A 38 3.89 -21.71 8.76
CA LEU A 38 5.11 -20.90 8.68
C LEU A 38 6.22 -21.44 9.59
N ARG A 39 5.89 -21.85 10.81
CA ARG A 39 6.85 -22.49 11.73
C ARG A 39 7.46 -23.75 11.13
N GLY A 40 6.62 -24.65 10.58
CA GLY A 40 7.11 -25.86 9.92
C GLY A 40 8.03 -25.58 8.73
N HIS A 41 7.79 -24.49 7.98
CA HIS A 41 8.69 -24.08 6.90
C HIS A 41 9.99 -23.44 7.40
N CYS A 42 9.97 -22.73 8.53
CA CYS A 42 11.19 -22.19 9.16
C CYS A 42 12.09 -23.32 9.66
N ASP A 43 11.49 -24.33 10.29
CA ASP A 43 12.19 -25.54 10.73
C ASP A 43 12.86 -26.26 9.54
N ALA A 44 12.11 -26.45 8.44
CA ALA A 44 12.64 -27.05 7.21
C ALA A 44 13.70 -26.20 6.49
N ALA A 45 13.75 -24.89 6.75
CA ALA A 45 14.73 -23.96 6.20
C ALA A 45 15.90 -23.68 7.16
N GLN A 46 15.92 -24.30 8.34
CA GLN A 46 16.87 -24.02 9.42
C GLN A 46 16.96 -22.53 9.78
N ARG A 47 15.83 -21.81 9.70
CA ARG A 47 15.72 -20.41 10.08
C ARG A 47 15.00 -20.27 11.40
N ASP A 48 15.52 -19.43 12.29
CA ASP A 48 14.82 -19.09 13.52
C ASP A 48 13.54 -18.28 13.20
N TYR A 49 12.39 -18.90 13.46
CA TYR A 49 11.07 -18.30 13.31
C TYR A 49 10.92 -16.98 14.08
N ALA A 50 11.58 -16.83 15.24
CA ALA A 50 11.50 -15.61 16.05
C ALA A 50 12.09 -14.38 15.37
N THR A 51 12.90 -14.58 14.31
CA THR A 51 13.48 -13.48 13.51
C THR A 51 12.50 -12.90 12.48
N ILE A 52 11.32 -13.51 12.30
CA ILE A 52 10.33 -13.08 11.30
C ILE A 52 9.20 -12.31 12.00
N GLU A 53 9.05 -11.04 11.66
CA GLU A 53 7.97 -10.20 12.18
C GLU A 53 6.62 -10.58 11.54
N THR A 54 5.72 -11.19 12.31
CA THR A 54 4.39 -11.58 11.81
C THR A 54 3.32 -10.58 12.23
N THR A 55 2.59 -10.03 11.25
CA THR A 55 1.46 -9.12 11.47
C THR A 55 0.17 -9.72 10.93
N HIS A 56 -0.98 -9.29 11.45
CA HIS A 56 -2.30 -9.66 10.94
C HIS A 56 -3.14 -8.40 10.74
N ASN A 57 -3.62 -8.19 9.51
CA ASN A 57 -4.49 -7.07 9.11
C ASN A 57 -4.09 -5.74 9.78
N ASN A 58 -2.81 -5.36 9.61
CA ASN A 58 -2.22 -4.08 10.02
C ASN A 58 -2.39 -3.63 11.48
N SER A 59 -2.80 -4.47 12.45
CA SER A 59 -2.97 -3.94 13.83
C SER A 59 -3.08 -4.90 15.03
N ARG A 60 -2.92 -6.23 14.92
CA ARG A 60 -3.00 -7.11 16.10
C ARG A 60 -1.65 -7.64 16.58
N LEU A 61 -1.16 -7.10 17.71
CA LEU A 61 -0.27 -7.81 18.63
C LEU A 61 -1.07 -8.91 19.33
N LEU A 62 -0.64 -10.17 19.15
CA LEU A 62 -1.21 -11.33 19.82
C LEU A 62 -0.81 -11.31 21.32
N GLY A 63 -1.78 -11.32 22.24
CA GLY A 63 -1.50 -11.56 23.67
C GLY A 63 -2.20 -10.69 24.73
N ARG A 64 -3.42 -10.16 24.53
CA ARG A 64 -4.18 -9.54 25.64
C ARG A 64 -5.64 -9.98 25.67
N ASP A 65 -6.08 -10.21 26.91
CA ASP A 65 -7.43 -10.53 27.42
C ASP A 65 -8.59 -10.00 26.55
N GLU A 66 -9.50 -10.90 26.16
CA GLU A 66 -10.67 -10.61 25.32
C GLU A 66 -11.60 -9.57 25.92
N ALA A 67 -11.71 -9.50 27.25
CA ALA A 67 -12.55 -8.51 27.93
C ALA A 67 -12.01 -7.08 27.75
N ALA A 68 -10.69 -6.91 27.81
CA ALA A 68 -10.03 -5.64 27.56
C ALA A 68 -10.12 -5.20 26.09
N VAL A 69 -10.18 -6.17 25.16
CA VAL A 69 -10.37 -5.93 23.73
C VAL A 69 -11.82 -5.51 23.43
N ALA A 70 -12.81 -6.13 24.07
CA ALA A 70 -14.21 -5.74 23.94
C ALA A 70 -14.46 -4.32 24.44
N ALA A 71 -13.97 -3.98 25.64
CA ALA A 71 -14.10 -2.62 26.20
C ALA A 71 -13.39 -1.55 25.37
N LYS A 72 -12.26 -1.89 24.72
CA LYS A 72 -11.57 -0.98 23.80
C LYS A 72 -12.30 -0.84 22.46
N ARG A 73 -12.96 -1.89 21.96
CA ARG A 73 -13.77 -1.85 20.74
C ARG A 73 -15.00 -0.95 20.90
N GLU A 74 -15.70 -1.04 22.03
CA GLU A 74 -16.80 -0.10 22.35
C GLU A 74 -16.31 1.34 22.43
N ARG A 75 -15.21 1.62 23.15
CA ARG A 75 -14.61 2.96 23.20
C ARG A 75 -14.12 3.49 21.85
N LEU A 76 -13.75 2.61 20.92
CA LEU A 76 -13.33 2.98 19.56
C LEU A 76 -14.53 3.12 18.61
N ALA A 77 -15.65 2.44 18.87
CA ALA A 77 -16.89 2.57 18.13
C ALA A 77 -17.63 3.89 18.45
N GLU A 78 -17.52 4.38 19.69
CA GLU A 78 -18.06 5.68 20.12
C GLU A 78 -17.26 6.89 19.62
N ARG A 79 -16.00 6.68 19.20
CA ARG A 79 -15.17 7.71 18.58
C ARG A 79 -15.34 7.63 17.07
N GLY A 80 -16.02 8.62 16.48
CA GLY A 80 -16.12 8.79 15.02
C GLY A 80 -14.75 8.74 14.29
N PRO A 81 -14.77 8.73 12.95
CA PRO A 81 -14.11 7.74 12.10
C PRO A 81 -12.60 7.59 12.34
N LEU A 82 -12.17 6.33 12.29
CA LEU A 82 -10.84 5.67 12.32
C LEU A 82 -9.58 6.39 11.77
N ARG A 83 -9.60 7.64 11.33
CA ARG A 83 -8.46 8.29 10.66
C ARG A 83 -7.45 8.93 11.62
N GLY A 84 -7.88 9.34 12.82
CA GLY A 84 -6.95 9.63 13.93
C GLY A 84 -6.20 8.37 14.40
N PHE A 85 -6.81 7.20 14.23
CA PHE A 85 -6.15 5.91 14.45
C PHE A 85 -5.10 5.62 13.37
N VAL A 86 -5.35 5.95 12.09
CA VAL A 86 -4.33 5.86 11.03
C VAL A 86 -3.09 6.70 11.38
N GLY A 87 -3.26 7.97 11.77
CA GLY A 87 -2.13 8.80 12.19
C GLY A 87 -1.32 8.21 13.35
N THR A 88 -2.02 7.58 14.31
CA THR A 88 -1.42 6.90 15.47
C THR A 88 -0.67 5.62 15.09
N VAL A 89 -1.28 4.75 14.28
CA VAL A 89 -0.70 3.48 13.81
C VAL A 89 0.48 3.75 12.90
N SER A 90 0.33 4.66 11.93
CA SER A 90 1.41 5.05 11.03
C SER A 90 2.59 5.61 11.81
N LYS A 91 2.37 6.47 12.82
CA LYS A 91 3.46 6.90 13.70
C LYS A 91 4.15 5.73 14.40
N ALA A 92 3.40 4.74 14.89
CA ALA A 92 3.98 3.58 15.56
C ALA A 92 4.83 2.72 14.59
N VAL A 93 4.32 2.50 13.38
CA VAL A 93 5.07 1.82 12.31
C VAL A 93 6.34 2.58 11.95
N ASP A 94 6.28 3.91 11.89
CA ASP A 94 7.45 4.73 11.65
C ASP A 94 8.54 4.51 12.71
N LEU A 95 8.17 4.49 13.98
CA LEU A 95 9.10 4.25 15.09
C LEU A 95 9.68 2.83 15.05
N ILE A 96 8.84 1.81 14.88
CA ILE A 96 9.26 0.40 14.87
C ILE A 96 10.16 0.13 13.66
N SER A 97 9.80 0.69 12.50
CA SER A 97 10.57 0.54 11.27
C SER A 97 11.85 1.38 11.24
N ARG A 98 12.07 2.24 12.25
CA ARG A 98 13.17 3.21 12.32
C ARG A 98 13.19 4.18 11.14
N GLY A 99 12.01 4.70 10.81
CA GLY A 99 11.86 5.75 9.81
C GLY A 99 11.81 5.25 8.37
N ARG A 100 11.25 4.06 8.13
CA ARG A 100 11.09 3.50 6.78
C ARG A 100 9.64 3.54 6.26
N LEU A 101 8.77 4.25 6.96
CA LEU A 101 7.36 4.36 6.57
C LEU A 101 7.19 5.34 5.41
N THR A 102 6.46 4.93 4.38
CA THR A 102 5.70 5.84 3.50
C THR A 102 4.21 5.60 3.72
N LEU A 103 3.44 6.64 4.02
CA LEU A 103 1.99 6.54 4.16
C LEU A 103 1.33 6.58 2.79
N GLY A 104 1.00 5.41 2.24
CA GLY A 104 0.13 5.27 1.08
C GLY A 104 -1.34 5.47 1.46
N ILE A 105 -2.05 6.38 0.80
CA ILE A 105 -3.46 6.64 1.04
C ILE A 105 -4.22 6.90 -0.26
N GLY A 106 -5.43 6.35 -0.35
CA GLY A 106 -6.35 6.58 -1.47
C GLY A 106 -7.75 6.94 -0.96
N ALA A 107 -8.61 7.40 -1.88
CA ALA A 107 -9.98 7.77 -1.55
C ALA A 107 -10.90 6.56 -1.25
N GLY A 108 -10.45 5.34 -1.55
CA GLY A 108 -11.27 4.14 -1.48
C GLY A 108 -12.22 4.03 -2.68
N TYR A 109 -12.29 2.84 -3.28
CA TYR A 109 -13.13 2.57 -4.45
C TYR A 109 -13.97 1.30 -4.29
N PHE A 110 -13.65 0.44 -3.33
CA PHE A 110 -14.25 -0.88 -3.22
C PHE A 110 -15.41 -0.86 -2.21
N GLU A 111 -16.61 -0.64 -2.73
CA GLU A 111 -17.84 -0.55 -1.92
C GLU A 111 -18.10 -1.79 -1.06
N THR A 112 -17.79 -2.98 -1.58
CA THR A 112 -17.96 -4.24 -0.86
C THR A 112 -17.18 -4.25 0.45
N GLU A 113 -15.94 -3.75 0.44
CA GLU A 113 -15.11 -3.66 1.64
C GLU A 113 -15.71 -2.69 2.67
N TYR A 114 -16.22 -1.54 2.23
CA TYR A 114 -16.93 -0.61 3.12
C TYR A 114 -18.10 -1.31 3.82
N ARG A 115 -18.95 -2.01 3.05
CA ARG A 115 -20.11 -2.72 3.59
C ARG A 115 -19.70 -3.84 4.55
N GLN A 116 -18.62 -4.57 4.25
CA GLN A 116 -18.09 -5.63 5.12
C GLN A 116 -17.59 -5.10 6.47
N TYR A 117 -17.06 -3.89 6.51
CA TYR A 117 -16.67 -3.21 7.75
C TYR A 117 -17.83 -2.44 8.42
N GLY A 118 -19.04 -2.53 7.89
CA GLY A 118 -20.22 -1.83 8.40
C GLY A 118 -20.18 -0.32 8.18
N TRP A 119 -19.41 0.16 7.20
CA TRP A 119 -19.30 1.58 6.88
C TRP A 119 -20.22 1.97 5.72
N GLU A 120 -20.77 3.17 5.82
CA GLU A 120 -21.46 3.81 4.70
C GLU A 120 -20.45 4.11 3.59
N PHE A 121 -20.74 3.65 2.37
CA PHE A 121 -19.95 3.99 1.19
C PHE A 121 -20.49 5.28 0.54
N PRO A 122 -19.74 6.40 0.56
CA PRO A 122 -20.21 7.60 -0.11
C PRO A 122 -20.17 7.39 -1.63
N ALA A 123 -21.33 7.28 -2.26
CA ALA A 123 -21.44 6.96 -3.69
C ALA A 123 -20.66 7.94 -4.58
N ARG A 124 -20.68 9.24 -4.24
CA ARG A 124 -19.98 10.30 -4.99
C ARG A 124 -18.47 10.26 -4.71
N PRO A 125 -17.61 9.97 -5.73
CA PRO A 125 -16.15 9.92 -5.53
C PRO A 125 -15.58 11.22 -4.96
N ALA A 126 -16.12 12.37 -5.35
CA ALA A 126 -15.70 13.67 -4.83
C ALA A 126 -15.83 13.80 -3.30
N VAL A 127 -16.82 13.14 -2.68
CA VAL A 127 -16.94 13.12 -1.21
C VAL A 127 -15.78 12.34 -0.59
N ARG A 128 -15.49 11.16 -1.13
CA ARG A 128 -14.40 10.30 -0.63
C ARG A 128 -13.02 10.94 -0.81
N ILE A 129 -12.80 11.63 -1.93
CA ILE A 129 -11.54 12.37 -2.18
C ILE A 129 -11.39 13.53 -1.20
N ARG A 130 -12.45 14.30 -0.92
CA ARG A 130 -12.40 15.37 0.08
C ARG A 130 -12.19 14.84 1.51
N GLN A 131 -12.79 13.70 1.85
CA GLN A 131 -12.50 13.00 3.12
C GLN A 131 -11.03 12.57 3.20
N MET A 132 -10.45 12.06 2.10
CA MET A 132 -9.03 11.72 2.05
C MET A 132 -8.14 12.96 2.24
N GLU A 133 -8.39 14.04 1.49
CA GLU A 133 -7.62 15.30 1.61
C GLU A 133 -7.65 15.85 3.05
N GLU A 134 -8.84 15.87 3.66
CA GLU A 134 -8.99 16.34 5.04
C GLU A 134 -8.31 15.43 6.06
N ALA A 135 -8.36 14.11 5.85
CA ALA A 135 -7.66 13.14 6.69
C ALA A 135 -6.14 13.32 6.62
N VAL A 136 -5.58 13.52 5.42
CA VAL A 136 -4.14 13.78 5.26
C VAL A 136 -3.75 15.03 6.02
N ARG A 137 -4.50 16.14 5.88
CA ARG A 137 -4.24 17.37 6.64
C ARG A 137 -4.23 17.14 8.16
N LEU A 138 -5.21 16.40 8.67
CA LEU A 138 -5.27 16.07 10.09
C LEU A 138 -4.07 15.23 10.55
N ILE A 139 -3.72 14.19 9.78
CA ILE A 139 -2.58 13.32 10.10
C ILE A 139 -1.27 14.12 10.13
N LEU A 140 -1.07 14.98 9.13
CA LEU A 140 0.09 15.86 9.05
C LEU A 140 0.18 16.77 10.28
N ALA A 141 -0.92 17.43 10.65
CA ALA A 141 -0.97 18.27 11.85
C ALA A 141 -0.61 17.49 13.12
N MET A 142 -1.21 16.30 13.31
CA MET A 142 -0.92 15.43 14.47
C MET A 142 0.56 15.01 14.54
N TRP A 143 1.22 14.80 13.40
CA TRP A 143 2.64 14.41 13.35
C TRP A 143 3.60 15.57 13.65
N THR A 144 3.23 16.79 13.30
CA THR A 144 4.15 17.94 13.38
C THR A 144 3.89 18.86 14.57
N GLU A 145 2.64 19.01 15.00
CA GLU A 145 2.26 19.94 16.06
C GLU A 145 2.32 19.27 17.43
N LYS A 146 2.70 20.02 18.48
CA LYS A 146 2.70 19.48 19.86
C LYS A 146 1.29 19.06 20.31
N ARG A 147 0.29 19.86 19.94
CA ARG A 147 -1.14 19.67 20.19
C ARG A 147 -1.90 20.10 18.94
N THR A 148 -2.91 19.34 18.55
CA THR A 148 -3.66 19.57 17.31
C THR A 148 -5.13 19.79 17.62
N THR A 149 -5.63 20.97 17.29
CA THR A 149 -7.07 21.24 17.13
C THR A 149 -7.35 21.34 15.64
N PHE A 150 -8.32 20.58 15.17
CA PHE A 150 -8.68 20.54 13.75
C PHE A 150 -10.20 20.45 13.62
N HIS A 151 -10.81 21.45 12.98
CA HIS A 151 -12.26 21.50 12.73
C HIS A 151 -12.51 21.45 11.22
N GLY A 152 -12.46 20.26 10.67
CA GLY A 152 -12.81 20.02 9.28
C GLY A 152 -14.29 19.68 9.09
N ARG A 153 -14.68 19.46 7.83
CA ARG A 153 -16.05 19.07 7.48
C ARG A 153 -16.37 17.63 7.88
N TYR A 154 -15.36 16.76 7.86
CA TYR A 154 -15.48 15.31 8.07
C TYR A 154 -14.82 14.85 9.37
N PHE A 155 -13.77 15.55 9.81
CA PHE A 155 -13.02 15.21 11.00
C PHE A 155 -12.93 16.40 11.94
N ARG A 156 -13.16 16.11 13.21
CA ARG A 156 -13.00 17.08 14.28
C ARG A 156 -12.15 16.47 15.39
N VAL A 157 -11.09 17.16 15.77
CA VAL A 157 -10.34 16.87 17.00
C VAL A 157 -10.11 18.16 17.76
N GLU A 158 -10.05 18.06 19.09
CA GLU A 158 -9.86 19.17 20.00
C GLU A 158 -8.67 18.84 20.89
N ASP A 159 -7.67 19.73 20.93
CA ASP A 159 -6.48 19.64 21.79
C ASP A 159 -5.82 18.25 21.81
N ALA A 160 -5.76 17.61 20.64
CA ALA A 160 -5.29 16.24 20.52
C ALA A 160 -3.77 16.15 20.67
N ILE A 161 -3.31 15.20 21.48
CA ILE A 161 -1.88 14.90 21.66
C ILE A 161 -1.58 13.57 20.99
N LEU A 162 -0.60 13.58 20.09
CA LEU A 162 0.02 12.38 19.56
C LEU A 162 1.50 12.37 19.96
N GLU A 163 1.86 11.54 20.94
CA GLU A 163 3.25 11.35 21.36
C GLU A 163 3.59 9.85 21.52
N PRO A 164 4.87 9.44 21.39
CA PRO A 164 5.95 10.19 20.73
C PRO A 164 5.59 10.58 19.28
N LYS A 165 6.25 11.59 18.71
CA LYS A 165 6.17 11.92 17.27
C LYS A 165 6.82 10.84 16.38
N PRO A 166 6.51 10.82 15.06
CA PRO A 166 7.30 10.06 14.10
C PRO A 166 8.80 10.40 14.20
N VAL A 167 9.66 9.44 13.89
CA VAL A 167 11.11 9.60 13.91
C VAL A 167 11.63 10.31 12.66
N GLN A 168 10.97 10.11 11.51
CA GLN A 168 11.34 10.79 10.26
C GLN A 168 11.15 12.30 10.37
N ARG A 169 12.09 13.06 9.78
CA ARG A 169 12.04 14.53 9.69
C ARG A 169 11.94 14.96 8.22
N PRO A 170 11.06 15.93 7.89
CA PRO A 170 10.14 16.63 8.80
C PRO A 170 9.01 15.73 9.34
N ARG A 171 8.67 14.66 8.61
CA ARG A 171 7.65 13.65 8.92
C ARG A 171 7.77 12.49 7.91
N PRO A 172 7.08 11.36 8.10
CA PRO A 172 7.00 10.31 7.08
C PRO A 172 6.48 10.84 5.73
N PRO A 173 7.01 10.36 4.58
CA PRO A 173 6.45 10.66 3.27
C PRO A 173 4.99 10.22 3.13
N VAL A 174 4.20 10.99 2.39
CA VAL A 174 2.80 10.70 2.06
C VAL A 174 2.67 10.46 0.56
N MET A 175 2.17 9.29 0.19
CA MET A 175 1.85 8.92 -1.19
C MET A 175 0.34 8.90 -1.39
N ILE A 176 -0.19 9.73 -2.29
CA ILE A 176 -1.61 9.72 -2.63
C ILE A 176 -1.83 8.91 -3.92
N ALA A 177 -2.73 7.93 -3.87
CA ALA A 177 -3.08 7.09 -5.01
C ALA A 177 -4.39 7.55 -5.68
N GLY A 178 -4.37 7.62 -7.02
CA GLY A 178 -5.53 7.84 -7.86
C GLY A 178 -5.35 8.95 -8.93
N GLY A 179 -5.94 8.75 -10.10
CA GLY A 179 -5.78 9.62 -11.28
C GLY A 179 -6.90 10.66 -11.49
N GLY A 180 -7.65 11.01 -10.44
CA GLY A 180 -8.72 12.00 -10.53
C GLY A 180 -8.17 13.41 -10.75
N GLU A 181 -8.28 13.93 -11.97
CA GLU A 181 -7.60 15.16 -12.41
C GLU A 181 -7.91 16.39 -11.57
N GLN A 182 -9.19 16.61 -11.23
CA GLN A 182 -9.61 17.86 -10.59
C GLN A 182 -9.39 17.89 -9.08
N LEU A 183 -9.56 16.74 -8.41
CA LEU A 183 -9.55 16.66 -6.94
C LEU A 183 -8.34 15.89 -6.41
N THR A 184 -8.05 14.72 -6.97
CA THR A 184 -6.96 13.87 -6.46
C THR A 184 -5.60 14.45 -6.81
N LEU A 185 -5.35 14.80 -8.06
CA LEU A 185 -4.06 15.41 -8.45
C LEU A 185 -3.85 16.79 -7.81
N ARG A 186 -4.93 17.54 -7.59
CA ARG A 186 -4.86 18.77 -6.78
C ARG A 186 -4.49 18.50 -5.33
N ALA A 187 -5.00 17.43 -4.72
CA ALA A 187 -4.63 17.05 -3.36
C ALA A 187 -3.17 16.58 -3.29
N VAL A 188 -2.68 15.83 -4.30
CA VAL A 188 -1.26 15.47 -4.45
C VAL A 188 -0.40 16.72 -4.43
N ALA A 189 -0.66 17.67 -5.33
CA ALA A 189 0.13 18.90 -5.47
C ALA A 189 0.24 19.72 -4.16
N ARG A 190 -0.77 19.63 -3.28
CA ARG A 190 -0.84 20.40 -2.03
C ARG A 190 -0.29 19.68 -0.81
N LEU A 191 -0.34 18.34 -0.78
CA LEU A 191 -0.19 17.58 0.48
C LEU A 191 0.76 16.38 0.40
N ALA A 192 1.06 15.87 -0.80
CA ALA A 192 1.80 14.62 -0.96
C ALA A 192 3.26 14.84 -1.34
N ASP A 193 4.10 13.87 -0.99
CA ASP A 193 5.49 13.78 -1.47
C ASP A 193 5.59 12.79 -2.64
N ALA A 194 4.57 11.96 -2.86
CA ALA A 194 4.50 11.05 -3.97
C ALA A 194 3.07 10.90 -4.52
N CYS A 195 2.96 10.62 -5.82
CA CYS A 195 1.70 10.21 -6.44
C CYS A 195 1.80 8.78 -6.94
N ASN A 196 0.70 8.03 -6.84
CA ASN A 196 0.57 6.71 -7.47
C ASN A 196 -0.51 6.74 -8.55
N LEU A 197 -0.08 6.52 -9.80
CA LEU A 197 -0.93 6.58 -10.99
C LEU A 197 -1.02 5.21 -11.66
N GLY A 198 -2.19 4.90 -12.20
CA GLY A 198 -2.40 3.77 -13.09
C GLY A 198 -2.77 4.24 -14.50
N GLY A 199 -2.87 3.29 -15.43
CA GLY A 199 -3.12 3.55 -16.86
C GLY A 199 -1.89 3.26 -17.72
N ASP A 200 -2.07 3.29 -19.03
CA ASP A 200 -0.98 3.16 -20.01
C ASP A 200 -0.02 4.37 -19.98
N PRO A 201 1.15 4.29 -20.64
CA PRO A 201 2.15 5.37 -20.63
C PRO A 201 1.62 6.74 -21.08
N ASP A 202 0.73 6.80 -22.07
CA ASP A 202 0.16 8.07 -22.55
C ASP A 202 -0.81 8.68 -21.54
N THR A 203 -1.64 7.84 -20.92
CA THR A 203 -2.49 8.23 -19.80
C THR A 203 -1.65 8.79 -18.66
N VAL A 204 -0.57 8.09 -18.26
CA VAL A 204 0.33 8.56 -17.19
C VAL A 204 0.95 9.90 -17.57
N ARG A 205 1.50 10.03 -18.78
CA ARG A 205 2.08 11.29 -19.30
C ARG A 205 1.07 12.44 -19.21
N HIS A 206 -0.16 12.21 -19.66
CA HIS A 206 -1.23 13.20 -19.57
C HIS A 206 -1.53 13.61 -18.11
N LYS A 207 -1.70 12.63 -17.20
CA LYS A 207 -1.95 12.92 -15.78
C LYS A 207 -0.80 13.69 -15.13
N LEU A 208 0.44 13.43 -15.53
CA LEU A 208 1.60 14.17 -15.01
C LEU A 208 1.63 15.62 -15.51
N THR A 209 1.21 15.88 -16.74
CA THR A 209 0.97 17.26 -17.22
C THR A 209 -0.10 17.97 -16.39
N VAL A 210 -1.22 17.30 -16.09
CA VAL A 210 -2.26 17.86 -15.22
C VAL A 210 -1.74 18.11 -13.81
N LEU A 211 -0.93 17.19 -13.25
CA LEU A 211 -0.32 17.38 -11.93
C LEU A 211 0.62 18.59 -11.91
N ARG A 212 1.43 18.81 -12.96
CA ARG A 212 2.27 20.02 -13.08
C ARG A 212 1.44 21.30 -13.00
N HIS A 213 0.32 21.37 -13.70
CA HIS A 213 -0.57 22.53 -13.61
C HIS A 213 -1.14 22.76 -12.19
N HIS A 214 -1.46 21.69 -11.46
CA HIS A 214 -1.88 21.83 -10.06
C HIS A 214 -0.72 22.25 -9.14
N CYS A 215 0.50 21.81 -9.41
CA CYS A 215 1.70 22.25 -8.70
C CYS A 215 1.95 23.75 -8.92
N ASP A 216 1.85 24.22 -10.16
CA ASP A 216 1.97 25.65 -10.51
C ASP A 216 0.93 26.48 -9.74
N ALA A 217 -0.33 26.06 -9.77
CA ALA A 217 -1.42 26.71 -9.04
C ALA A 217 -1.25 26.68 -7.51
N ALA A 218 -0.61 25.64 -6.97
CA ALA A 218 -0.29 25.50 -5.56
C ALA A 218 1.04 26.17 -5.16
N GLN A 219 1.77 26.76 -6.12
CA GLN A 219 3.11 27.30 -5.95
C GLN A 219 4.07 26.27 -5.32
N ARG A 220 3.94 25.00 -5.73
CA ARG A 220 4.76 23.88 -5.27
C ARG A 220 5.70 23.45 -6.39
N ASP A 221 6.96 23.24 -6.07
CA ASP A 221 7.91 22.63 -7.00
C ASP A 221 7.49 21.18 -7.32
N TYR A 222 7.14 20.93 -8.57
CA TYR A 222 6.76 19.61 -9.09
C TYR A 222 7.86 18.56 -8.89
N ALA A 223 9.15 18.95 -8.98
CA ALA A 223 10.26 18.01 -8.85
C ALA A 223 10.37 17.38 -7.46
N THR A 224 9.68 17.95 -6.47
CA THR A 224 9.61 17.39 -5.11
C THR A 224 8.60 16.24 -4.96
N ILE A 225 7.84 15.91 -6.01
CA ILE A 225 6.83 14.86 -5.99
C ILE A 225 7.36 13.64 -6.74
N GLU A 226 7.61 12.57 -6.00
CA GLU A 226 7.97 11.28 -6.58
C GLU A 226 6.75 10.70 -7.34
N THR A 227 6.98 10.31 -8.59
CA THR A 227 5.93 9.68 -9.39
C THR A 227 6.11 8.18 -9.36
N THR A 228 5.09 7.49 -8.88
CA THR A 228 5.05 6.03 -8.81
C THR A 228 3.96 5.48 -9.71
N HIS A 229 4.16 4.28 -10.24
CA HIS A 229 3.16 3.56 -11.02
C HIS A 229 3.04 2.13 -10.50
N ASN A 230 1.82 1.66 -10.30
CA ASN A 230 1.58 0.28 -9.89
C ASN A 230 1.04 -0.54 -11.05
N ASN A 231 1.62 -1.72 -11.26
CA ASN A 231 1.10 -2.67 -12.24
C ASN A 231 1.21 -4.10 -11.71
N SER A 232 0.32 -4.95 -12.23
CA SER A 232 0.36 -6.38 -11.97
C SER A 232 1.00 -7.10 -13.16
N TRP A 233 1.88 -8.05 -12.91
CA TRP A 233 2.70 -8.67 -13.96
C TRP A 233 2.54 -10.19 -13.97
N LEU A 234 2.52 -10.75 -15.18
CA LEU A 234 2.70 -12.17 -15.45
C LEU A 234 3.68 -12.33 -16.60
N LEU A 235 4.88 -12.82 -16.30
CA LEU A 235 5.99 -12.86 -17.24
C LEU A 235 6.33 -14.27 -17.68
N GLY A 236 6.76 -14.43 -18.93
CA GLY A 236 7.46 -15.62 -19.42
C GLY A 236 8.71 -15.22 -20.18
N ARG A 237 9.66 -16.15 -20.33
CA ARG A 237 10.86 -15.92 -21.16
C ARG A 237 10.50 -15.80 -22.63
N ASP A 238 9.50 -16.55 -23.07
CA ASP A 238 8.97 -16.58 -24.42
C ASP A 238 7.43 -16.67 -24.42
N GLU A 239 6.83 -16.60 -25.61
CA GLU A 239 5.37 -16.65 -25.77
C GLU A 239 4.76 -17.99 -25.34
N ALA A 240 5.51 -19.10 -25.45
CA ALA A 240 5.03 -20.41 -25.03
C ALA A 240 4.91 -20.48 -23.49
N ALA A 241 5.90 -19.98 -22.77
CA ALA A 241 5.87 -19.85 -21.32
C ALA A 241 4.73 -18.93 -20.86
N VAL A 242 4.52 -17.80 -21.55
CA VAL A 242 3.39 -16.90 -21.27
C VAL A 242 2.05 -17.63 -21.48
N ALA A 243 1.88 -18.35 -22.58
CA ALA A 243 0.65 -19.08 -22.88
C ALA A 243 0.36 -20.17 -21.82
N ALA A 244 1.37 -20.96 -21.45
CA ALA A 244 1.24 -21.98 -20.41
C ALA A 244 0.83 -21.37 -19.05
N LYS A 245 1.41 -20.21 -18.69
CA LYS A 245 1.00 -19.48 -17.48
C LYS A 245 -0.43 -18.92 -17.58
N ARG A 246 -0.84 -18.40 -18.73
CA ARG A 246 -2.21 -17.93 -18.95
C ARG A 246 -3.24 -19.04 -18.80
N GLU A 247 -2.94 -20.24 -19.26
CA GLU A 247 -3.81 -21.39 -19.08
C GLU A 247 -3.90 -21.77 -17.59
N ARG A 248 -2.75 -22.08 -16.98
CA ARG A 248 -2.65 -22.47 -15.56
C ARG A 248 -3.25 -21.44 -14.59
N LEU A 249 -3.09 -20.16 -14.90
CA LEU A 249 -3.54 -19.04 -14.07
C LEU A 249 -4.75 -18.31 -14.68
N GLY A 250 -5.39 -18.82 -15.72
CA GLY A 250 -6.58 -18.19 -16.31
C GLY A 250 -7.86 -18.60 -15.59
N GLU A 251 -7.90 -19.84 -15.10
CA GLU A 251 -9.13 -20.48 -14.60
C GLU A 251 -9.78 -19.78 -13.41
N ARG A 252 -9.01 -19.05 -12.59
CA ARG A 252 -9.54 -18.30 -11.42
C ARG A 252 -9.98 -16.86 -11.77
N GLY A 253 -10.30 -16.59 -13.04
CA GLY A 253 -10.79 -15.30 -13.52
C GLY A 253 -9.76 -14.48 -14.32
N PRO A 254 -10.17 -13.32 -14.86
CA PRO A 254 -9.38 -12.56 -15.80
C PRO A 254 -8.07 -12.04 -15.17
N LEU A 255 -6.97 -12.27 -15.87
CA LEU A 255 -5.71 -11.59 -15.60
C LEU A 255 -5.88 -10.11 -15.93
N ARG A 256 -5.46 -9.22 -15.02
CA ARG A 256 -5.40 -7.77 -15.28
C ARG A 256 -3.93 -7.38 -15.50
N GLY A 257 -3.62 -6.09 -15.63
CA GLY A 257 -2.23 -5.64 -15.76
C GLY A 257 -1.50 -6.19 -16.99
N PHE A 258 -0.19 -6.34 -16.89
CA PHE A 258 0.68 -6.81 -17.96
C PHE A 258 0.80 -8.34 -17.98
N VAL A 259 0.65 -8.92 -19.16
CA VAL A 259 0.96 -10.32 -19.40
C VAL A 259 1.73 -10.43 -20.71
N GLY A 260 2.98 -10.86 -20.64
CA GLY A 260 3.86 -10.88 -21.80
C GLY A 260 5.26 -11.37 -21.50
N THR A 261 6.14 -11.25 -22.48
CA THR A 261 7.53 -11.69 -22.35
C THR A 261 8.37 -10.68 -21.57
N VAL A 262 9.52 -11.13 -21.07
CA VAL A 262 10.54 -10.26 -20.47
C VAL A 262 10.90 -9.08 -21.37
N ALA A 263 11.15 -9.33 -22.67
CA ALA A 263 11.50 -8.28 -23.63
C ALA A 263 10.40 -7.20 -23.72
N LYS A 264 9.14 -7.61 -23.87
CA LYS A 264 8.00 -6.68 -23.91
C LYS A 264 7.81 -5.92 -22.59
N ALA A 265 8.18 -6.53 -21.46
CA ALA A 265 8.12 -5.88 -20.17
C ALA A 265 9.18 -4.77 -20.04
N ILE A 266 10.41 -5.02 -20.51
CA ILE A 266 11.47 -4.02 -20.57
C ILE A 266 11.02 -2.82 -21.42
N ASP A 267 10.49 -3.07 -22.62
CA ASP A 267 10.00 -2.00 -23.50
C ASP A 267 8.91 -1.14 -22.83
N LEU A 268 7.96 -1.78 -22.14
CA LEU A 268 6.88 -1.08 -21.44
C LEU A 268 7.39 -0.28 -20.24
N ILE A 269 8.35 -0.82 -19.48
CA ILE A 269 8.96 -0.12 -18.35
C ILE A 269 9.72 1.12 -18.84
N GLY A 270 10.46 1.00 -19.94
CA GLY A 270 11.11 2.14 -20.59
C GLY A 270 10.11 3.24 -20.97
N GLN A 271 8.96 2.88 -21.53
CA GLN A 271 7.90 3.85 -21.84
C GLN A 271 7.33 4.55 -20.61
N TYR A 272 7.20 3.86 -19.47
CA TYR A 272 6.80 4.49 -18.20
C TYR A 272 7.88 5.43 -17.67
N GLN A 273 9.16 5.06 -17.76
CA GLN A 273 10.27 5.92 -17.40
C GLN A 273 10.27 7.20 -18.26
N ASP A 274 10.11 7.06 -19.58
CA ASP A 274 9.98 8.18 -20.52
C ASP A 274 8.73 9.04 -20.28
N ALA A 275 7.68 8.46 -19.68
CA ALA A 275 6.50 9.19 -19.24
C ALA A 275 6.75 10.02 -17.97
N GLY A 276 7.84 9.76 -17.23
CA GLY A 276 8.20 10.45 -15.99
C GLY A 276 7.89 9.65 -14.72
N VAL A 277 7.74 8.33 -14.82
CA VAL A 277 7.64 7.45 -13.65
C VAL A 277 9.03 7.24 -13.05
N HIS A 278 9.17 7.50 -11.75
CA HIS A 278 10.41 7.32 -10.99
C HIS A 278 10.49 5.95 -10.32
N LEU A 279 9.34 5.41 -9.88
CA LEU A 279 9.26 4.15 -9.16
C LEU A 279 8.13 3.26 -9.68
N LEU A 280 8.46 2.03 -10.03
CA LEU A 280 7.48 0.99 -10.35
C LEU A 280 7.19 0.12 -9.13
N ILE A 281 5.92 0.08 -8.73
CA ILE A 281 5.41 -0.79 -7.68
C ILE A 281 4.84 -2.04 -8.34
N ASN A 282 5.60 -3.12 -8.28
CA ASN A 282 5.25 -4.40 -8.86
C ASN A 282 4.34 -5.21 -7.92
N SER A 283 3.27 -5.77 -8.47
CA SER A 283 2.54 -6.90 -7.88
C SER A 283 2.55 -8.06 -8.86
N ASP A 284 2.74 -9.28 -8.39
CA ASP A 284 2.76 -10.46 -9.24
C ASP A 284 1.39 -11.16 -9.24
N TYR A 285 1.04 -11.75 -10.38
CA TYR A 285 -0.23 -12.46 -10.48
C TYR A 285 -0.22 -13.74 -9.65
N ARG A 286 -1.06 -13.76 -8.62
CA ARG A 286 -1.37 -14.98 -7.85
C ARG A 286 -0.14 -15.65 -7.24
N ASN A 287 0.84 -14.85 -6.80
CA ASN A 287 2.10 -15.33 -6.23
C ASN A 287 2.94 -16.15 -7.24
N ASP A 288 2.98 -15.77 -8.51
CA ASP A 288 3.78 -16.43 -9.54
C ASP A 288 5.27 -16.11 -9.33
N ILE A 289 5.93 -16.97 -8.56
CA ILE A 289 7.34 -16.82 -8.16
C ILE A 289 8.26 -16.63 -9.37
N GLU A 290 8.02 -17.35 -10.46
CA GLU A 290 8.84 -17.22 -11.66
C GLU A 290 8.76 -15.79 -12.24
N THR A 291 7.61 -15.12 -12.17
CA THR A 291 7.51 -13.70 -12.56
C THR A 291 8.42 -12.81 -11.70
N HIS A 292 8.53 -13.07 -10.39
CA HIS A 292 9.46 -12.34 -9.52
C HIS A 292 10.92 -12.63 -9.86
N GLU A 293 11.26 -13.88 -10.11
CA GLU A 293 12.62 -14.29 -10.50
C GLU A 293 13.03 -13.64 -11.83
N LEU A 294 12.15 -13.65 -12.83
CA LEU A 294 12.37 -12.98 -14.12
C LEU A 294 12.54 -11.47 -13.94
N PHE A 295 11.76 -10.85 -13.06
CA PHE A 295 11.94 -9.42 -12.75
C PHE A 295 13.33 -9.14 -12.18
N ALA A 296 13.75 -9.90 -11.17
CA ALA A 296 15.02 -9.68 -10.47
C ALA A 296 16.24 -10.00 -11.34
N SER A 297 16.18 -11.09 -12.11
CA SER A 297 17.31 -11.58 -12.90
C SER A 297 17.42 -10.94 -14.28
N ASP A 298 16.29 -10.69 -14.96
CA ASP A 298 16.29 -10.34 -16.38
C ASP A 298 15.71 -8.96 -16.69
N ILE A 299 15.01 -8.29 -15.76
CA ILE A 299 14.45 -6.95 -15.99
C ILE A 299 15.22 -5.87 -15.23
N MET A 300 15.37 -6.02 -13.91
CA MET A 300 16.01 -5.02 -13.06
C MET A 300 17.42 -4.61 -13.54
N PRO A 301 18.29 -5.51 -14.02
CA PRO A 301 19.61 -5.12 -14.52
C PRO A 301 19.60 -4.18 -15.73
N HIS A 302 18.48 -4.07 -16.46
CA HIS A 302 18.36 -3.13 -17.59
C HIS A 302 18.15 -1.67 -17.17
N PHE A 303 17.80 -1.44 -15.90
CA PHE A 303 17.45 -0.11 -15.35
C PHE A 303 18.31 0.29 -14.14
N ALA A 304 19.35 -0.49 -13.85
CA ALA A 304 20.27 -0.29 -12.72
C ALA A 304 21.40 0.70 -13.06
#